data_AF-A0A6N8ZBV6-F1
#
_entry.id   AF-A0A6N8ZBV6-F1
#
_cell.length_a   1.000
_cell.length_b   1.000
_cell.length_c   1.000
_cell.angle_alpha   90.00
_cell.angle_beta   90.00
_cell.angle_gamma   90.00
#
_symmetry.space_group_name_H-M   'P 1'
#
loop_
_entity.id
_entity.type
_entity.pdbx_description
1 polymer ?
#
loop_
_entity_poly.entity_id
_entity_poly.type
_entity_poly.pdbx_seq_one_letter_code
_entity_poly.pdbx_strand_id
1 'polypeptide(L)'
;MIANGNGSVLDGVRVLELARWQAAPRGGLILQDMGAEVIKIEWRKGADLRDSGPFVGGMSVQFAAYNRGKKSVTLNARHEKGKDLFFRLLELSDVVLENFRPGTMEKMGFGYEELCKVNPNIILASVSGFGQYGPYRDRQCFDPIIQAMSGFGDQTGRGFGEPIMGNGPVMDRTAALHAVIGILGALRHRDRTGEGQWLEVAMLDGGITLEEVALSMCYETNTNDFVRVGTFLKCKDGWVTTGAARAGMWERMLKVMDYDELAKDPEFAAPMFATDMAEIRMELLRMWCEERTVAEVEEALVAADIPFGPVKSIPEVLADSHMWEREVMMEADAHEPPGQKILVPGPTIIKFSKTPTTAGPIPRYGEHNSEIYGGLLGMSEPEMAGLAEQGVITC
;
A
#
# COMPACT_ATOMS: atom_id res chain seq x y z
N MET A 1 -7.32 -1.80 35.41
CA MET A 1 -7.76 -0.40 35.54
C MET A 1 -7.73 0.21 34.16
N ILE A 2 -8.88 0.62 33.64
CA ILE A 2 -9.00 1.22 32.30
C ILE A 2 -8.43 2.64 32.41
N ALA A 3 -7.30 2.88 31.75
CA ALA A 3 -6.66 4.19 31.69
C ALA A 3 -7.53 5.17 30.88
N ASN A 4 -7.58 6.42 31.34
CA ASN A 4 -8.33 7.52 30.75
C ASN A 4 -7.86 7.83 29.30
N GLY A 5 -8.81 8.14 28.41
CA GLY A 5 -8.66 8.21 26.94
C GLY A 5 -7.77 9.33 26.40
N ASN A 6 -7.27 9.30 25.15
CA ASN A 6 -7.60 8.51 23.95
C ASN A 6 -6.32 7.89 23.38
N GLY A 7 -6.05 6.60 23.64
CA GLY A 7 -4.97 5.88 22.95
C GLY A 7 -5.28 5.74 21.46
N SER A 8 -4.24 5.70 20.62
CA SER A 8 -4.37 5.33 19.20
C SER A 8 -4.85 3.88 19.05
N VAL A 9 -5.33 3.48 17.87
CA VAL A 9 -5.96 2.16 17.69
C VAL A 9 -4.98 0.99 17.88
N LEU A 10 -3.69 1.22 17.66
CA LEU A 10 -2.61 0.26 17.92
C LEU A 10 -1.66 0.71 19.04
N ASP A 11 -2.15 1.53 19.97
CA ASP A 11 -1.34 1.90 21.14
C ASP A 11 -0.89 0.65 21.91
N GLY A 12 0.37 0.65 22.33
CA GLY A 12 1.00 -0.50 22.98
C GLY A 12 1.43 -1.64 22.06
N VAL A 13 1.23 -1.56 20.74
CA VAL A 13 1.75 -2.55 19.78
C VAL A 13 3.12 -2.11 19.27
N ARG A 14 4.13 -2.97 19.41
CA ARG A 14 5.50 -2.77 18.91
C ARG A 14 5.82 -3.72 17.75
N VAL A 15 6.33 -3.18 16.66
CA VAL A 15 6.70 -3.92 15.45
C VAL A 15 8.19 -3.78 15.20
N LEU A 16 8.90 -4.91 15.10
CA LEU A 16 10.25 -4.97 14.56
C LEU A 16 10.17 -5.16 13.04
N GLU A 17 10.54 -4.13 12.29
CA GLU A 17 10.52 -4.17 10.83
C GLU A 17 11.92 -4.49 10.28
N LEU A 18 12.09 -5.71 9.75
CA LEU A 18 13.24 -6.09 8.92
C LEU A 18 12.84 -6.09 7.44
N ALA A 19 12.39 -4.93 6.96
CA ALA A 19 11.84 -4.83 5.63
C ALA A 19 12.59 -3.83 4.74
N ARG A 20 12.57 -4.11 3.43
CA ARG A 20 13.19 -3.32 2.37
C ARG A 20 12.19 -2.95 1.29
N TRP A 21 12.53 -1.98 0.45
CA TRP A 21 11.73 -1.53 -0.68
C TRP A 21 10.34 -1.05 -0.25
N GLN A 22 9.27 -1.56 -0.85
CA GLN A 22 7.95 -0.92 -0.78
C GLN A 22 6.88 -1.74 -0.04
N ALA A 23 6.70 -3.03 -0.36
CA ALA A 23 5.57 -3.82 0.16
C ALA A 23 5.45 -3.84 1.69
N ALA A 24 6.37 -4.51 2.40
CA ALA A 24 6.34 -4.55 3.85
C ALA A 24 6.58 -3.18 4.51
N PRO A 25 7.50 -2.31 4.03
CA PRO A 25 7.66 -0.97 4.61
C PRO A 25 6.39 -0.12 4.53
N ARG A 26 5.57 -0.28 3.48
CA ARG A 26 4.25 0.36 3.43
C ARG A 26 3.30 -0.21 4.48
N GLY A 27 3.30 -1.52 4.69
CA GLY A 27 2.50 -2.15 5.76
C GLY A 27 2.89 -1.60 7.14
N GLY A 28 4.19 -1.54 7.44
CA GLY A 28 4.71 -0.94 8.67
C GLY A 28 4.32 0.53 8.83
N LEU A 29 4.36 1.33 7.75
CA LEU A 29 3.92 2.73 7.80
C LEU A 29 2.43 2.87 8.17
N ILE A 30 1.56 2.01 7.63
CA ILE A 30 0.13 2.01 7.95
C ILE A 30 -0.09 1.64 9.42
N LEU A 31 0.62 0.63 9.94
CA LEU A 31 0.57 0.25 11.36
C LEU A 31 1.05 1.40 12.27
N GLN A 32 2.14 2.08 11.89
CA GLN A 32 2.63 3.26 12.60
C GLN A 32 1.61 4.39 12.61
N ASP A 33 0.96 4.67 11.47
CA ASP A 33 -0.01 5.77 11.40
C ASP A 33 -1.26 5.47 12.27
N MET A 34 -1.55 4.18 12.47
CA MET A 34 -2.58 3.68 13.39
C MET A 34 -2.13 3.64 14.86
N GLY A 35 -0.87 3.96 15.14
CA GLY A 35 -0.33 4.13 16.49
C GLY A 35 0.67 3.09 16.97
N ALA A 36 1.03 2.10 16.16
CA ALA A 36 2.03 1.12 16.55
C ALA A 36 3.43 1.75 16.61
N GLU A 37 4.26 1.34 17.57
CA GLU A 37 5.67 1.68 17.59
C GLU A 37 6.43 0.78 16.60
N VAL A 38 6.70 1.32 15.42
CA VAL A 38 7.42 0.58 14.38
C VAL A 38 8.90 0.91 14.43
N ILE A 39 9.70 -0.08 14.85
CA ILE A 39 11.16 -0.01 14.93
C ILE A 39 11.74 -0.64 13.66
N LYS A 40 12.22 0.21 12.76
CA LYS A 40 12.93 -0.19 11.56
C LYS A 40 14.36 -0.58 11.91
N ILE A 41 14.70 -1.83 11.65
CA ILE A 41 16.03 -2.39 11.84
C ILE A 41 16.86 -2.16 10.56
N GLU A 42 17.92 -1.36 10.65
CA GLU A 42 18.75 -0.99 9.51
C GLU A 42 20.20 -1.43 9.73
N TRP A 43 20.88 -1.99 8.71
CA TRP A 43 22.26 -2.47 8.93
C TRP A 43 23.35 -1.51 8.45
N ARG A 44 23.32 -1.14 7.17
CA ARG A 44 24.32 -0.27 6.54
C ARG A 44 23.64 1.00 6.04
N LYS A 45 24.25 2.15 6.34
CA LYS A 45 23.87 3.44 5.73
C LYS A 45 24.03 3.28 4.22
N GLY A 46 22.94 3.45 3.47
CA GLY A 46 22.92 3.31 2.02
C GLY A 46 22.52 1.93 1.47
N ALA A 47 21.84 1.10 2.26
CA ALA A 47 21.07 -0.01 1.70
C ALA A 47 19.66 0.47 1.34
N ASP A 48 19.10 -0.09 0.26
CA ASP A 48 17.67 0.05 -0.09
C ASP A 48 17.23 1.48 -0.44
N LEU A 49 16.13 2.00 0.13
CA LEU A 49 15.52 3.24 -0.32
C LEU A 49 16.29 4.49 0.09
N ARG A 50 17.20 4.44 1.08
CA ARG A 50 17.95 5.63 1.50
C ARG A 50 18.80 6.22 0.38
N ASP A 51 19.26 5.39 -0.56
CA ASP A 51 20.06 5.80 -1.72
C ASP A 51 19.23 5.83 -3.03
N SER A 52 17.91 5.68 -2.93
CA SER A 52 17.02 5.69 -4.09
C SER A 52 16.52 7.11 -4.36
N GLY A 53 17.00 7.74 -5.42
CA GLY A 53 16.54 9.06 -5.84
C GLY A 53 15.06 9.09 -6.28
N PRO A 54 14.49 10.29 -6.49
CA PRO A 54 15.12 11.61 -6.34
C PRO A 54 15.36 12.00 -4.86
N PHE A 55 16.21 13.00 -4.65
CA PHE A 55 16.58 13.50 -3.33
C PHE A 55 16.13 14.95 -3.14
N VAL A 56 15.69 15.27 -1.93
CA VAL A 56 15.43 16.64 -1.47
C VAL A 56 16.29 16.83 -0.23
N GLY A 57 17.28 17.73 -0.28
CA GLY A 57 18.11 17.94 0.90
C GLY A 57 18.96 16.74 1.33
N GLY A 58 19.28 15.85 0.37
CA GLY A 58 19.91 14.54 0.66
C GLY A 58 18.95 13.48 1.20
N MET A 59 17.69 13.81 1.52
CA MET A 59 16.65 12.84 1.87
C MET A 59 16.07 12.22 0.61
N SER A 60 16.06 10.89 0.53
CA SER A 60 15.35 10.17 -0.53
C SER A 60 13.84 10.38 -0.39
N VAL A 61 13.19 10.77 -1.49
CA VAL A 61 11.72 10.86 -1.57
C VAL A 61 11.07 9.50 -1.30
N GLN A 62 11.68 8.41 -1.80
CA GLN A 62 11.14 7.06 -1.57
C GLN A 62 11.27 6.65 -0.11
N PHE A 63 12.45 6.86 0.51
CA PHE A 63 12.62 6.54 1.91
C PHE A 63 11.63 7.31 2.80
N ALA A 64 11.49 8.61 2.56
CA ALA A 64 10.56 9.48 3.26
C ALA A 64 9.10 8.99 3.13
N ALA A 65 8.69 8.60 1.91
CA ALA A 65 7.33 8.16 1.64
C ALA A 65 6.93 6.86 2.34
N TYR A 66 7.88 6.00 2.70
CA TYR A 66 7.62 4.68 3.30
C TYR A 66 8.03 4.57 4.76
N ASN A 67 8.78 5.52 5.32
CA ASN A 67 9.38 5.36 6.64
C ASN A 67 9.18 6.54 7.58
N ARG A 68 8.46 7.60 7.18
CA ARG A 68 8.09 8.67 8.11
C ARG A 68 7.38 8.10 9.34
N GLY A 69 7.67 8.67 10.49
CA GLY A 69 7.13 8.32 11.81
C GLY A 69 7.69 7.05 12.44
N LYS A 70 8.42 6.21 11.68
CA LYS A 70 9.06 5.01 12.24
C LYS A 70 10.28 5.38 13.09
N LYS A 71 10.62 4.53 14.05
CA LYS A 71 11.86 4.58 14.81
C LYS A 71 12.96 3.86 14.01
N SER A 72 14.02 4.57 13.62
CA SER A 72 15.19 3.99 12.95
C SER A 72 16.26 3.62 13.97
N VAL A 73 16.66 2.34 13.99
CA VAL A 73 17.82 1.85 14.74
C VAL A 73 18.77 1.10 13.82
N THR A 74 20.06 1.11 14.18
CA THR A 74 21.08 0.40 13.43
C THR A 74 21.44 -0.93 14.11
N LEU A 75 21.48 -2.01 13.34
CA LEU A 75 21.78 -3.34 13.83
C LEU A 75 22.44 -4.22 12.77
N ASN A 76 23.62 -4.72 13.08
CA ASN A 76 24.28 -5.76 12.32
C ASN A 76 23.88 -7.15 12.82
N ALA A 77 22.74 -7.64 12.33
CA ALA A 77 22.21 -8.95 12.70
C ALA A 77 23.03 -10.16 12.18
N ARG A 78 24.16 -9.92 11.48
CA ARG A 78 25.12 -10.99 11.13
C ARG A 78 26.17 -11.23 12.22
N HIS A 79 26.35 -10.26 13.12
CA HIS A 79 27.24 -10.39 14.25
C HIS A 79 26.51 -11.12 15.39
N GLU A 80 27.18 -12.01 16.13
CA GLU A 80 26.54 -12.79 17.22
C GLU A 80 25.86 -11.88 18.26
N LYS A 81 26.59 -10.87 18.78
CA LYS A 81 25.97 -9.83 19.65
C LYS A 81 24.82 -9.06 19.01
N GLY A 82 24.78 -8.96 17.68
CA GLY A 82 23.67 -8.33 16.97
C GLY A 82 22.44 -9.23 16.92
N LYS A 83 22.62 -10.56 16.83
CA LYS A 83 21.54 -11.52 16.99
C LYS A 83 21.00 -11.50 18.42
N ASP A 84 21.88 -11.50 19.43
CA ASP A 84 21.48 -11.39 20.84
C ASP A 84 20.65 -10.12 21.07
N LEU A 85 21.10 -8.99 20.50
CA LEU A 85 20.40 -7.71 20.61
C LEU A 85 19.05 -7.73 19.89
N PHE A 86 18.94 -8.39 18.74
CA PHE A 86 17.66 -8.61 18.08
C PHE A 86 16.68 -9.39 18.96
N PHE A 87 17.13 -10.49 19.57
CA PHE A 87 16.27 -11.29 20.46
C PHE A 87 15.85 -10.54 21.73
N ARG A 88 16.70 -9.66 22.28
CA ARG A 88 16.32 -8.77 23.39
C ARG A 88 15.21 -7.78 22.98
N LEU A 89 15.25 -7.26 21.75
CA LEU A 89 14.15 -6.43 21.23
C LEU A 89 12.89 -7.26 20.99
N LEU A 90 13.04 -8.49 20.48
CA LEU A 90 11.95 -9.41 20.18
C LEU A 90 11.13 -9.76 21.44
N GLU A 91 11.79 -9.95 22.58
CA GLU A 91 11.16 -10.23 23.87
C GLU A 91 10.14 -9.14 24.26
N LEU A 92 10.37 -7.90 23.83
CA LEU A 92 9.53 -6.74 24.13
C LEU A 92 8.64 -6.33 22.96
N SER A 93 8.55 -7.14 21.90
CA SER A 93 7.83 -6.80 20.67
C SER A 93 6.67 -7.73 20.39
N ASP A 94 5.69 -7.23 19.64
CA ASP A 94 4.45 -7.93 19.34
C ASP A 94 4.48 -8.59 17.95
N VAL A 95 5.18 -7.95 17.02
CA VAL A 95 5.22 -8.33 15.61
C VAL A 95 6.64 -8.23 15.08
N VAL A 96 7.06 -9.22 14.29
CA VAL A 96 8.17 -9.11 13.35
C VAL A 96 7.59 -9.02 11.94
N LEU A 97 7.87 -7.93 11.24
CA LEU A 97 7.46 -7.72 9.85
C LEU A 97 8.69 -7.75 8.93
N GLU A 98 8.67 -8.66 7.96
CA GLU A 98 9.80 -8.85 7.05
C GLU A 98 9.34 -9.11 5.61
N ASN A 99 10.24 -8.86 4.65
CA ASN A 99 10.02 -9.18 3.25
C ASN A 99 11.27 -9.69 2.52
N PHE A 100 12.04 -10.51 3.22
CA PHE A 100 13.15 -11.21 2.60
C PHE A 100 12.65 -12.37 1.72
N ARG A 101 13.56 -12.92 0.93
CA ARG A 101 13.28 -14.16 0.20
C ARG A 101 12.99 -15.29 1.19
N PRO A 102 12.03 -16.18 0.89
CA PRO A 102 11.78 -17.36 1.70
C PRO A 102 13.07 -18.10 2.09
N GLY A 103 13.21 -18.49 3.35
CA GLY A 103 14.42 -19.14 3.87
C GLY A 103 15.52 -18.17 4.34
N THR A 104 15.41 -16.86 4.11
CA THR A 104 16.43 -15.89 4.54
C THR A 104 16.42 -15.71 6.06
N MET A 105 15.25 -15.56 6.67
CA MET A 105 15.11 -15.39 8.12
C MET A 105 15.66 -16.61 8.87
N GLU A 106 15.36 -17.82 8.40
CA GLU A 106 15.88 -19.07 8.94
C GLU A 106 17.40 -19.13 8.86
N LYS A 107 17.99 -18.78 7.71
CA LYS A 107 19.46 -18.73 7.54
C LYS A 107 20.11 -17.67 8.43
N MET A 108 19.39 -16.61 8.78
CA MET A 108 19.86 -15.59 9.72
C MET A 108 19.74 -16.03 11.19
N GLY A 109 19.03 -17.13 11.46
CA GLY A 109 18.74 -17.61 12.81
C GLY A 109 17.46 -17.02 13.42
N PHE A 110 16.61 -16.40 12.61
CA PHE A 110 15.36 -15.73 13.03
C PHE A 110 14.12 -16.42 12.47
N GLY A 111 14.18 -17.74 12.26
CA GLY A 111 13.02 -18.54 11.86
C GLY A 111 11.93 -18.50 12.93
N TYR A 112 10.68 -18.70 12.53
CA TYR A 112 9.53 -18.55 13.43
C TYR A 112 9.65 -19.36 14.73
N GLU A 113 10.09 -20.63 14.64
CA GLU A 113 10.32 -21.48 15.82
C GLU A 113 11.35 -20.89 16.80
N GLU A 114 12.41 -20.26 16.30
CA GLU A 114 13.42 -19.59 17.15
C GLU A 114 12.85 -18.34 17.80
N LEU A 115 11.99 -17.59 17.09
CA LEU A 115 11.31 -16.44 17.66
C LEU A 115 10.38 -16.87 18.81
N CYS A 116 9.62 -17.95 18.63
CA CYS A 116 8.70 -18.48 19.64
C CYS A 116 9.39 -18.97 20.91
N LYS A 117 10.65 -19.43 20.83
CA LYS A 117 11.43 -19.82 22.03
C LYS A 117 11.68 -18.63 22.96
N VAL A 118 11.76 -17.43 22.41
CA VAL A 118 11.99 -16.18 23.16
C VAL A 118 10.66 -15.52 23.52
N ASN A 119 9.73 -15.46 22.57
CA ASN A 119 8.42 -14.87 22.78
C ASN A 119 7.32 -15.75 22.15
N PRO A 120 6.64 -16.61 22.93
CA PRO A 120 5.57 -17.49 22.42
C PRO A 120 4.37 -16.75 21.83
N ASN A 121 4.21 -15.47 22.14
CA ASN A 121 3.08 -14.65 21.72
C ASN A 121 3.40 -13.84 20.44
N ILE A 122 4.60 -14.04 19.87
CA ILE A 122 5.08 -13.26 18.72
C ILE A 122 4.30 -13.57 17.45
N ILE A 123 4.00 -12.52 16.70
CA ILE A 123 3.48 -12.62 15.35
C ILE A 123 4.63 -12.42 14.37
N LEU A 124 4.83 -13.37 13.45
CA LEU A 124 5.72 -13.18 12.30
C LEU A 124 4.86 -12.90 11.07
N ALA A 125 5.14 -11.82 10.36
CA ALA A 125 4.50 -11.47 9.10
C ALA A 125 5.54 -11.44 7.98
N SER A 126 5.42 -12.40 7.05
CA SER A 126 6.34 -12.60 5.94
C SER A 126 5.72 -12.19 4.61
N VAL A 127 6.23 -11.13 3.98
CA VAL A 127 5.77 -10.70 2.66
C VAL A 127 6.75 -11.14 1.58
N SER A 128 6.31 -11.94 0.61
CA SER A 128 7.20 -12.44 -0.45
C SER A 128 6.52 -12.38 -1.82
N GLY A 129 7.30 -12.55 -2.89
CA GLY A 129 6.75 -12.52 -4.25
C GLY A 129 5.75 -13.64 -4.53
N PHE A 130 6.12 -14.86 -4.17
CA PHE A 130 5.44 -16.10 -4.58
C PHE A 130 5.00 -16.98 -3.41
N GLY A 131 5.10 -16.47 -2.18
CA GLY A 131 4.77 -17.21 -0.97
C GLY A 131 5.96 -17.99 -0.38
N GLN A 132 5.75 -18.52 0.83
CA GLN A 132 6.71 -19.34 1.57
C GLN A 132 6.71 -20.80 1.11
N TYR A 133 5.75 -21.19 0.26
CA TYR A 133 5.65 -22.48 -0.42
C TYR A 133 5.21 -22.30 -1.88
N GLY A 134 5.13 -23.41 -2.62
CA GLY A 134 4.69 -23.42 -4.02
C GLY A 134 5.83 -23.42 -5.04
N PRO A 135 5.51 -23.55 -6.33
CA PRO A 135 6.48 -23.83 -7.40
C PRO A 135 7.45 -22.69 -7.69
N TYR A 136 7.11 -21.46 -7.26
CA TYR A 136 7.88 -20.25 -7.54
C TYR A 136 8.55 -19.65 -6.30
N ARG A 137 8.43 -20.32 -5.15
CA ARG A 137 8.97 -19.90 -3.85
C ARG A 137 10.38 -19.30 -3.90
N ASP A 138 11.30 -19.96 -4.60
CA ASP A 138 12.72 -19.58 -4.61
C ASP A 138 13.08 -18.52 -5.68
N ARG A 139 12.10 -18.01 -6.43
CA ARG A 139 12.32 -17.02 -7.48
C ARG A 139 12.43 -15.61 -6.92
N GLN A 140 13.21 -14.76 -7.59
CA GLN A 140 13.25 -13.33 -7.30
C GLN A 140 11.99 -12.66 -7.85
N CYS A 141 11.52 -11.64 -7.15
CA CYS A 141 10.28 -10.98 -7.48
C CYS A 141 10.34 -9.49 -7.19
N PHE A 142 9.71 -8.73 -8.07
CA PHE A 142 9.36 -7.32 -7.94
C PHE A 142 7.98 -7.12 -8.57
N ASP A 143 7.35 -5.98 -8.29
CA ASP A 143 6.00 -5.64 -8.74
C ASP A 143 5.75 -5.93 -10.25
N PRO A 144 6.60 -5.51 -11.21
CA PRO A 144 6.39 -5.79 -12.64
C PRO A 144 6.26 -7.28 -12.99
N ILE A 145 6.99 -8.16 -12.27
CA ILE A 145 6.95 -9.60 -12.50
C ILE A 145 5.58 -10.15 -12.11
N ILE A 146 5.01 -9.64 -11.01
CA ILE A 146 3.67 -10.05 -10.57
C ILE A 146 2.59 -9.51 -11.49
N GLN A 147 2.69 -8.28 -11.97
CA GLN A 147 1.74 -7.75 -12.96
C GLN A 147 1.71 -8.63 -14.22
N ALA A 148 2.87 -9.12 -14.67
CA ALA A 148 2.96 -10.02 -15.82
C ALA A 148 2.40 -11.42 -15.53
N MET A 149 2.60 -11.95 -14.32
CA MET A 149 2.21 -13.33 -13.97
C MET A 149 0.77 -13.49 -13.47
N SER A 150 0.16 -12.43 -12.93
CA SER A 150 -1.18 -12.46 -12.34
C SER A 150 -2.31 -12.35 -13.38
N GLY A 151 -2.01 -11.99 -14.62
CA GLY A 151 -3.00 -11.67 -15.65
C GLY A 151 -3.38 -10.18 -15.70
N PHE A 152 -2.99 -9.39 -14.69
CA PHE A 152 -3.29 -7.96 -14.59
C PHE A 152 -2.84 -7.17 -15.83
N GLY A 153 -1.61 -7.43 -16.31
CA GLY A 153 -1.09 -6.73 -17.48
C GLY A 153 -1.82 -7.06 -18.79
N ASP A 154 -2.25 -8.31 -18.97
CA ASP A 154 -3.04 -8.73 -20.14
C ASP A 154 -4.43 -8.08 -20.12
N GLN A 155 -5.08 -8.08 -18.95
CA GLN A 155 -6.40 -7.47 -18.75
C GLN A 155 -6.35 -5.95 -18.96
N THR A 156 -5.32 -5.28 -18.43
CA THR A 156 -5.13 -3.84 -18.62
C THR A 156 -4.87 -3.46 -20.08
N GLY A 157 -4.13 -4.31 -20.81
CA GLY A 157 -3.81 -4.11 -22.23
C GLY A 157 -4.91 -4.52 -23.20
N ARG A 158 -5.99 -5.12 -22.71
CA ARG A 158 -7.10 -5.61 -23.55
C ARG A 158 -7.75 -4.44 -24.30
N GLY A 159 -7.91 -4.59 -25.62
CA GLY A 159 -8.37 -3.53 -26.53
C GLY A 159 -7.24 -2.70 -27.15
N PHE A 160 -6.01 -2.79 -26.64
CA PHE A 160 -4.82 -2.14 -27.24
C PHE A 160 -3.96 -3.11 -28.07
N GLY A 161 -4.23 -4.41 -27.99
CA GLY A 161 -3.52 -5.44 -28.77
C GLY A 161 -2.17 -5.87 -28.20
N GLU A 162 -1.79 -5.38 -27.02
CA GLU A 162 -0.58 -5.75 -26.29
C GLU A 162 -0.80 -5.62 -24.77
N PRO A 163 -0.08 -6.38 -23.92
CA PRO A 163 -0.15 -6.22 -22.47
C PRO A 163 0.34 -4.84 -22.02
N ILE A 164 -0.37 -4.21 -21.08
CA ILE A 164 -0.02 -2.89 -20.53
C ILE A 164 0.20 -2.99 -19.03
N MET A 165 1.32 -2.45 -18.56
CA MET A 165 1.67 -2.42 -17.15
C MET A 165 1.10 -1.16 -16.47
N GLY A 166 0.62 -1.31 -15.24
CA GLY A 166 0.33 -0.19 -14.36
C GLY A 166 1.64 0.46 -13.87
N ASN A 167 1.78 1.77 -14.01
CA ASN A 167 2.97 2.51 -13.57
C ASN A 167 3.16 2.54 -12.05
N GLY A 168 2.05 2.47 -11.29
CA GLY A 168 2.10 2.43 -9.84
C GLY A 168 2.52 1.04 -9.31
N PRO A 169 3.04 0.95 -8.08
CA PRO A 169 3.46 -0.32 -7.48
C PRO A 169 2.24 -1.09 -6.93
N VAL A 170 1.29 -1.45 -7.79
CA VAL A 170 -0.03 -1.98 -7.41
C VAL A 170 0.10 -3.27 -6.59
N MET A 171 1.01 -4.16 -6.97
CA MET A 171 1.23 -5.46 -6.33
C MET A 171 1.92 -5.31 -4.98
N ASP A 172 2.88 -4.40 -4.85
CA ASP A 172 3.47 -4.04 -3.56
C ASP A 172 2.40 -3.47 -2.60
N ARG A 173 1.50 -2.61 -3.12
CA ARG A 173 0.41 -2.02 -2.30
C ARG A 173 -0.60 -3.07 -1.88
N THR A 174 -1.01 -3.96 -2.78
CA THR A 174 -1.94 -5.06 -2.46
C THR A 174 -1.36 -5.97 -1.39
N ALA A 175 -0.08 -6.35 -1.50
CA ALA A 175 0.59 -7.16 -0.49
C ALA A 175 0.70 -6.43 0.87
N ALA A 176 1.01 -5.13 0.87
CA ALA A 176 1.07 -4.32 2.08
C ALA A 176 -0.28 -4.31 2.83
N LEU A 177 -1.39 -4.15 2.11
CA LEU A 177 -2.73 -4.15 2.71
C LEU A 177 -3.09 -5.50 3.32
N HIS A 178 -2.81 -6.60 2.61
CA HIS A 178 -3.06 -7.95 3.14
C HIS A 178 -2.17 -8.28 4.34
N ALA A 179 -0.91 -7.81 4.35
CA ALA A 179 -0.04 -7.96 5.50
C ALA A 179 -0.59 -7.24 6.74
N VAL A 180 -1.08 -6.00 6.57
CA VAL A 180 -1.73 -5.24 7.65
C VAL A 180 -2.98 -5.97 8.14
N ILE A 181 -3.85 -6.42 7.23
CA ILE A 181 -5.08 -7.16 7.59
C ILE A 181 -4.72 -8.44 8.38
N GLY A 182 -3.74 -9.19 7.90
CA GLY A 182 -3.25 -10.40 8.57
C GLY A 182 -2.71 -10.10 9.97
N ILE A 183 -1.88 -9.06 10.11
CA ILE A 183 -1.32 -8.63 11.40
C ILE A 183 -2.43 -8.23 12.37
N LEU A 184 -3.41 -7.44 11.93
CA LEU A 184 -4.56 -7.06 12.75
C LEU A 184 -5.37 -8.28 13.20
N GLY A 185 -5.58 -9.26 12.31
CA GLY A 185 -6.22 -10.53 12.63
C GLY A 185 -5.42 -11.36 13.63
N ALA A 186 -4.10 -11.41 13.47
CA ALA A 186 -3.19 -12.13 14.36
C ALA A 186 -3.11 -11.49 15.76
N LEU A 187 -3.05 -10.15 15.83
CA LEU A 187 -3.16 -9.42 17.09
C LEU A 187 -4.49 -9.73 17.78
N ARG A 188 -5.60 -9.70 17.02
CA ARG A 188 -6.92 -10.04 17.55
C ARG A 188 -7.01 -11.49 18.06
N HIS A 189 -6.34 -12.43 17.40
CA HIS A 189 -6.23 -13.82 17.84
C HIS A 189 -5.47 -13.90 19.16
N ARG A 190 -4.24 -13.35 19.18
CA ARG A 190 -3.37 -13.31 20.36
C ARG A 190 -4.02 -12.66 21.57
N ASP A 191 -4.75 -11.56 21.39
CA ASP A 191 -5.45 -10.90 22.51
C ASP A 191 -6.56 -11.78 23.12
N ARG A 192 -7.04 -12.79 22.39
CA ARG A 192 -8.05 -13.74 22.87
C ARG A 192 -7.47 -15.03 23.43
N THR A 193 -6.36 -15.51 22.85
CA THR A 193 -5.79 -16.84 23.15
C THR A 193 -4.51 -16.76 23.96
N GLY A 194 -3.82 -15.62 23.91
CA GLY A 194 -2.45 -15.46 24.35
C GLY A 194 -1.43 -15.88 23.30
N GLU A 195 -1.82 -16.51 22.20
CA GLU A 195 -0.89 -17.15 21.25
C GLU A 195 -0.64 -16.26 20.03
N GLY A 196 0.63 -16.14 19.63
CA GLY A 196 1.01 -15.53 18.36
C GLY A 196 0.82 -16.50 17.19
N GLN A 197 1.08 -16.03 15.97
CA GLN A 197 1.08 -16.90 14.79
C GLN A 197 2.01 -16.37 13.69
N TRP A 198 2.46 -17.27 12.83
CA TRP A 198 3.10 -16.90 11.57
C TRP A 198 2.04 -16.72 10.49
N LEU A 199 2.09 -15.59 9.80
CA LEU A 199 1.31 -15.32 8.60
C LEU A 199 2.25 -14.98 7.44
N GLU A 200 1.83 -15.34 6.24
CA GLU A 200 2.53 -14.98 5.03
C GLU A 200 1.59 -14.36 3.99
N VAL A 201 2.15 -13.50 3.14
CA VAL A 201 1.45 -12.86 2.04
C VAL A 201 2.31 -12.97 0.79
N ALA A 202 1.79 -13.67 -0.22
CA ALA A 202 2.37 -13.71 -1.55
C ALA A 202 1.84 -12.55 -2.39
N MET A 203 2.74 -11.80 -3.03
CA MET A 203 2.35 -10.76 -3.98
C MET A 203 1.57 -11.33 -5.16
N LEU A 204 1.95 -12.52 -5.66
CA LEU A 204 1.26 -13.18 -6.76
C LEU A 204 -0.20 -13.49 -6.41
N ASP A 205 -0.47 -14.02 -5.23
CA ASP A 205 -1.84 -14.31 -4.77
C ASP A 205 -2.65 -13.02 -4.73
N GLY A 206 -2.07 -11.94 -4.20
CA GLY A 206 -2.69 -10.61 -4.22
C GLY A 206 -3.00 -10.13 -5.64
N GLY A 207 -2.06 -10.30 -6.58
CA GLY A 207 -2.29 -9.95 -7.99
C GLY A 207 -3.41 -10.78 -8.63
N ILE A 208 -3.44 -12.08 -8.37
CA ILE A 208 -4.47 -13.00 -8.89
C ILE A 208 -5.86 -12.61 -8.37
N THR A 209 -5.98 -12.19 -7.10
CA THR A 209 -7.27 -11.76 -6.52
C THR A 209 -7.85 -10.52 -7.21
N LEU A 210 -7.02 -9.69 -7.86
CA LEU A 210 -7.52 -8.56 -8.65
C LEU A 210 -8.25 -9.02 -9.93
N GLU A 211 -7.98 -10.24 -10.39
CA GLU A 211 -8.51 -10.84 -11.62
C GLU A 211 -9.52 -11.98 -11.37
N GLU A 212 -10.02 -12.13 -10.14
CA GLU A 212 -10.84 -13.28 -9.72
C GLU A 212 -12.10 -13.51 -10.58
N VAL A 213 -12.74 -12.42 -11.03
CA VAL A 213 -13.94 -12.49 -11.87
C VAL A 213 -13.57 -12.98 -13.27
N ALA A 214 -12.50 -12.42 -13.86
CA ALA A 214 -12.02 -12.83 -15.18
C ALA A 214 -11.59 -14.30 -15.18
N LEU A 215 -10.89 -14.74 -14.12
CA LEU A 215 -10.47 -16.12 -13.94
C LEU A 215 -11.67 -17.07 -13.79
N SER A 216 -12.64 -16.71 -12.95
CA SER A 216 -13.84 -17.53 -12.74
C SER A 216 -14.66 -17.65 -14.02
N MET A 217 -14.88 -16.55 -14.75
CA MET A 217 -15.60 -16.58 -16.01
C MET A 217 -14.86 -17.42 -17.06
N CYS A 218 -13.55 -17.24 -17.20
CA CYS A 218 -12.74 -18.04 -18.12
C CYS A 218 -12.80 -19.53 -17.79
N TYR A 219 -12.77 -19.90 -16.50
CA TYR A 219 -12.89 -21.28 -16.06
C TYR A 219 -14.25 -21.91 -16.42
N GLU A 220 -15.35 -21.19 -16.16
CA GLU A 220 -16.70 -21.72 -16.41
C GLU A 220 -17.07 -21.77 -17.90
N THR A 221 -16.56 -20.83 -18.70
CA THR A 221 -16.92 -20.69 -20.13
C THR A 221 -15.90 -21.30 -21.07
N ASN A 222 -14.67 -21.55 -20.61
CA ASN A 222 -13.49 -21.87 -21.43
C ASN A 222 -13.17 -20.80 -22.49
N THR A 223 -13.61 -19.54 -22.29
CA THR A 223 -13.30 -18.41 -23.16
C THR A 223 -12.49 -17.36 -22.42
N ASN A 224 -11.54 -16.71 -23.11
CA ASN A 224 -10.77 -15.60 -22.57
C ASN A 224 -11.32 -14.25 -23.07
N ASP A 225 -12.61 -14.03 -22.87
CA ASP A 225 -13.38 -12.90 -23.43
C ASP A 225 -14.00 -11.99 -22.37
N PHE A 226 -13.62 -12.14 -21.09
CA PHE A 226 -14.01 -11.18 -20.06
C PHE A 226 -13.56 -9.77 -20.44
N VAL A 227 -14.51 -8.84 -20.51
CA VAL A 227 -14.23 -7.42 -20.74
C VAL A 227 -14.94 -6.62 -19.65
N ARG A 228 -14.17 -5.80 -18.94
CA ARG A 228 -14.75 -4.83 -18.02
C ARG A 228 -15.40 -3.71 -18.83
N VAL A 229 -16.69 -3.47 -18.60
CA VAL A 229 -17.41 -2.38 -19.26
C VAL A 229 -17.06 -1.04 -18.60
N GLY A 230 -16.79 -0.02 -19.40
CA GLY A 230 -16.34 1.31 -18.97
C GLY A 230 -14.95 1.65 -19.52
N THR A 231 -14.72 2.92 -19.85
CA THR A 231 -13.45 3.40 -20.42
C THR A 231 -13.24 4.88 -20.13
N PHE A 232 -12.11 5.42 -20.60
CA PHE A 232 -11.90 6.86 -20.72
C PHE A 232 -12.43 7.36 -22.06
N LEU A 233 -13.23 8.42 -22.00
CA LEU A 233 -13.91 9.04 -23.12
C LEU A 233 -13.22 10.34 -23.46
N LYS A 234 -12.96 10.55 -24.74
CA LYS A 234 -12.28 11.73 -25.23
C LYS A 234 -13.24 12.92 -25.26
N CYS A 235 -12.78 14.06 -24.77
CA CYS A 235 -13.38 15.37 -24.92
C CYS A 235 -12.52 16.24 -25.83
N LYS A 236 -12.97 17.46 -26.14
CA LYS A 236 -12.24 18.44 -26.96
C LYS A 236 -10.85 18.79 -26.40
N ASP A 237 -10.72 18.82 -25.08
CA ASP A 237 -9.56 19.33 -24.35
C ASP A 237 -9.04 18.35 -23.27
N GLY A 238 -9.53 17.12 -23.23
CA GLY A 238 -9.12 16.14 -22.21
C GLY A 238 -9.84 14.80 -22.30
N TRP A 239 -9.82 14.07 -21.20
CA TRP A 239 -10.47 12.77 -21.08
C TRP A 239 -11.28 12.70 -19.79
N VAL A 240 -12.36 11.93 -19.81
CA VAL A 240 -13.27 11.75 -18.68
C VAL A 240 -13.63 10.29 -18.52
N THR A 241 -14.13 9.92 -17.35
CA THR A 241 -14.85 8.66 -17.15
C THR A 241 -16.18 8.96 -16.48
N THR A 242 -17.20 8.25 -16.91
CA THR A 242 -18.56 8.34 -16.38
C THR A 242 -19.30 7.05 -16.74
N GLY A 243 -20.48 6.85 -16.15
CA GLY A 243 -21.28 5.68 -16.46
C GLY A 243 -22.63 5.70 -15.76
N ALA A 244 -23.61 5.06 -16.39
CA ALA A 244 -24.95 4.93 -15.87
C ALA A 244 -25.31 3.47 -15.53
N ALA A 245 -24.81 2.99 -14.39
CA ALA A 245 -25.00 1.60 -13.92
C ALA A 245 -26.44 1.19 -13.56
N ARG A 246 -27.42 2.10 -13.59
CA ARG A 246 -28.84 1.81 -13.30
C ARG A 246 -29.73 2.43 -14.37
N ALA A 247 -30.86 1.78 -14.69
CA ALA A 247 -31.79 2.22 -15.73
C ALA A 247 -32.23 3.68 -15.58
N GLY A 248 -32.69 4.09 -14.38
CA GLY A 248 -33.09 5.49 -14.16
C GLY A 248 -31.94 6.50 -14.22
N MET A 249 -30.68 6.08 -14.04
CA MET A 249 -29.52 6.95 -14.26
C MET A 249 -29.20 7.06 -15.75
N TRP A 250 -29.40 5.97 -16.50
CA TRP A 250 -29.23 5.94 -17.94
C TRP A 250 -30.28 6.79 -18.65
N GLU A 251 -31.54 6.73 -18.22
CA GLU A 251 -32.60 7.62 -18.70
C GLU A 251 -32.25 9.10 -18.52
N ARG A 252 -31.71 9.49 -17.35
CA ARG A 252 -31.22 10.86 -17.13
C ARG A 252 -30.06 11.21 -18.06
N MET A 253 -29.13 10.28 -18.26
CA MET A 253 -27.99 10.48 -19.16
C MET A 253 -28.46 10.66 -20.61
N LEU A 254 -29.40 9.85 -21.10
CA LEU A 254 -30.01 10.00 -22.41
C LEU A 254 -30.63 11.38 -22.58
N LYS A 255 -31.34 11.87 -21.56
CA LYS A 255 -31.89 13.23 -21.57
C LYS A 255 -30.82 14.31 -21.64
N VAL A 256 -29.71 14.17 -20.91
CA VAL A 256 -28.56 15.10 -20.98
C VAL A 256 -27.91 15.07 -22.37
N MET A 257 -27.96 13.93 -23.05
CA MET A 257 -27.39 13.74 -24.38
C MET A 257 -28.35 14.07 -25.52
N ASP A 258 -29.55 14.58 -25.22
CA ASP A 258 -30.63 14.84 -26.19
C ASP A 258 -31.08 13.57 -26.96
N TYR A 259 -31.03 12.42 -26.29
CA TYR A 259 -31.48 11.11 -26.78
C TYR A 259 -32.64 10.53 -25.93
N ASP A 260 -33.44 11.38 -25.28
CA ASP A 260 -34.50 10.97 -24.35
C ASP A 260 -35.57 10.09 -24.98
N GLU A 261 -35.83 10.22 -26.29
CA GLU A 261 -36.73 9.34 -27.01
C GLU A 261 -36.28 7.86 -26.99
N LEU A 262 -34.97 7.59 -26.92
CA LEU A 262 -34.45 6.23 -26.80
C LEU A 262 -34.85 5.56 -25.48
N ALA A 263 -35.09 6.33 -24.41
CA ALA A 263 -35.51 5.77 -23.13
C ALA A 263 -36.90 5.10 -23.20
N LYS A 264 -37.69 5.38 -24.25
CA LYS A 264 -38.99 4.74 -24.50
C LYS A 264 -38.87 3.37 -25.19
N ASP A 265 -37.72 3.07 -25.78
CA ASP A 265 -37.45 1.78 -26.39
C ASP A 265 -37.07 0.77 -25.30
N PRO A 266 -37.83 -0.32 -25.10
CA PRO A 266 -37.50 -1.36 -24.11
C PRO A 266 -36.09 -1.94 -24.27
N GLU A 267 -35.55 -1.98 -25.49
CA GLU A 267 -34.20 -2.48 -25.76
C GLU A 267 -33.12 -1.48 -25.31
N PHE A 268 -33.45 -0.20 -25.19
CA PHE A 268 -32.51 0.86 -24.81
C PHE A 268 -32.67 1.37 -23.38
N ALA A 269 -33.80 1.08 -22.73
CA ALA A 269 -34.13 1.48 -21.36
C ALA A 269 -33.35 0.71 -20.27
N ALA A 270 -32.63 -0.36 -20.63
CA ALA A 270 -31.79 -1.10 -19.68
C ALA A 270 -30.56 -0.27 -19.23
N PRO A 271 -29.93 -0.62 -18.09
CA PRO A 271 -28.71 0.07 -17.64
C PRO A 271 -27.63 0.13 -18.73
N MET A 272 -26.83 1.19 -18.71
CA MET A 272 -25.83 1.46 -19.76
C MET A 272 -24.88 0.29 -20.01
N PHE A 273 -24.51 -0.43 -18.94
CA PHE A 273 -23.56 -1.54 -18.99
C PHE A 273 -24.20 -2.92 -19.17
N ALA A 274 -25.51 -3.00 -19.44
CA ALA A 274 -26.13 -4.27 -19.80
C ALA A 274 -25.57 -4.78 -21.15
N THR A 275 -25.25 -6.07 -21.21
CA THR A 275 -24.40 -6.68 -22.24
C THR A 275 -25.05 -6.78 -23.62
N ASP A 276 -26.37 -6.61 -23.71
CA ASP A 276 -27.15 -6.65 -24.94
C ASP A 276 -26.79 -5.53 -25.92
N MET A 277 -26.57 -4.31 -25.41
CA MET A 277 -26.31 -3.11 -26.22
C MET A 277 -25.20 -2.23 -25.62
N ALA A 278 -24.36 -2.76 -24.74
CA ALA A 278 -23.32 -1.99 -24.04
C ALA A 278 -22.43 -1.17 -24.99
N GLU A 279 -22.03 -1.74 -26.13
CA GLU A 279 -21.19 -1.07 -27.13
C GLU A 279 -21.89 0.13 -27.77
N ILE A 280 -23.15 -0.02 -28.17
CA ILE A 280 -23.94 1.06 -28.79
C ILE A 280 -24.20 2.18 -27.77
N ARG A 281 -24.58 1.83 -26.54
CA ARG A 281 -24.80 2.81 -25.45
C ARG A 281 -23.50 3.57 -25.13
N MET A 282 -22.35 2.88 -25.17
CA MET A 282 -21.03 3.51 -24.99
C MET A 282 -20.68 4.45 -26.14
N GLU A 283 -20.96 4.06 -27.39
CA GLU A 283 -20.65 4.90 -28.55
C GLU A 283 -21.49 6.19 -28.56
N LEU A 284 -22.76 6.16 -28.16
CA LEU A 284 -23.57 7.38 -27.99
C LEU A 284 -22.92 8.36 -27.00
N LEU A 285 -22.47 7.83 -25.86
CA LEU A 285 -21.81 8.66 -24.85
C LEU A 285 -20.48 9.21 -25.36
N ARG A 286 -19.70 8.39 -26.08
CA ARG A 286 -18.44 8.80 -26.70
C ARG A 286 -18.66 9.95 -27.69
N MET A 287 -19.60 9.81 -28.62
CA MET A 287 -19.94 10.85 -29.59
C MET A 287 -20.36 12.15 -28.90
N TRP A 288 -21.14 12.05 -27.82
CA TRP A 288 -21.56 13.23 -27.05
C TRP A 288 -20.39 13.91 -26.33
N CYS A 289 -19.45 13.14 -25.76
CA CYS A 289 -18.25 13.66 -25.10
C CYS A 289 -17.26 14.31 -26.08
N GLU A 290 -17.04 13.73 -27.27
CA GLU A 290 -16.04 14.23 -28.25
C GLU A 290 -16.36 15.66 -28.74
N GLU A 291 -17.63 16.06 -28.69
CA GLU A 291 -18.11 17.38 -29.08
C GLU A 291 -18.09 18.43 -27.95
N ARG A 292 -17.62 18.07 -26.75
CA ARG A 292 -17.64 18.93 -25.56
C ARG A 292 -16.29 18.99 -24.88
N THR A 293 -16.04 20.09 -24.18
CA THR A 293 -14.93 20.21 -23.23
C THR A 293 -15.20 19.39 -21.98
N VAL A 294 -14.15 19.07 -21.22
CA VAL A 294 -14.28 18.38 -19.93
C VAL A 294 -15.22 19.13 -18.99
N ALA A 295 -15.12 20.47 -18.94
CA ALA A 295 -15.94 21.31 -18.08
C ALA A 295 -17.43 21.29 -18.46
N GLU A 296 -17.76 21.33 -19.76
CA GLU A 296 -19.15 21.22 -20.23
C GLU A 296 -19.75 19.84 -19.89
N VAL A 297 -18.95 18.78 -20.00
CA VAL A 297 -19.38 17.43 -19.61
C VAL A 297 -19.60 17.33 -18.11
N GLU A 298 -18.67 17.87 -17.30
CA GLU A 298 -18.78 17.90 -15.85
C GLU A 298 -20.07 18.61 -15.41
N GLU A 299 -20.29 19.84 -15.89
CA GLU A 299 -21.46 20.64 -15.54
C GLU A 299 -22.76 19.90 -15.85
N ALA A 300 -22.87 19.34 -17.06
CA ALA A 300 -24.07 18.65 -17.51
C ALA A 300 -24.35 17.35 -16.73
N LEU A 301 -23.34 16.52 -16.49
CA LEU A 301 -23.50 15.23 -15.81
C LEU A 301 -23.69 15.39 -14.30
N VAL A 302 -22.92 16.27 -13.65
CA VAL A 302 -23.06 16.53 -12.21
C VAL A 302 -24.43 17.15 -11.90
N ALA A 303 -24.90 18.10 -12.70
CA ALA A 303 -26.24 18.67 -12.54
C ALA A 303 -27.37 17.62 -12.67
N ALA A 304 -27.12 16.55 -13.41
CA ALA A 304 -28.06 15.44 -13.60
C ALA A 304 -27.89 14.30 -12.58
N ASP A 305 -27.07 14.46 -11.55
CA ASP A 305 -26.75 13.41 -10.57
C ASP A 305 -26.23 12.14 -11.25
N ILE A 306 -25.22 12.32 -12.12
CA ILE A 306 -24.50 11.26 -12.82
C ILE A 306 -23.02 11.30 -12.38
N PRO A 307 -22.43 10.16 -11.97
CA PRO A 307 -21.02 10.10 -11.57
C PRO A 307 -20.09 10.55 -12.69
N PHE A 308 -19.12 11.38 -12.36
CA PHE A 308 -18.19 11.95 -13.32
C PHE A 308 -16.79 12.01 -12.69
N GLY A 309 -15.77 11.75 -13.48
CA GLY A 309 -14.38 11.97 -13.09
C GLY A 309 -13.51 12.36 -14.28
N PRO A 310 -12.82 13.50 -14.25
CA PRO A 310 -11.84 13.84 -15.27
C PRO A 310 -10.56 13.01 -15.08
N VAL A 311 -9.90 12.66 -16.18
CA VAL A 311 -8.56 12.05 -16.14
C VAL A 311 -7.55 13.16 -15.85
N LYS A 312 -6.86 13.05 -14.71
CA LYS A 312 -5.84 14.02 -14.27
C LYS A 312 -4.44 13.44 -14.37
N SER A 313 -3.50 14.26 -14.84
CA SER A 313 -2.06 14.04 -14.71
C SER A 313 -1.60 14.25 -13.26
N ILE A 314 -0.41 13.76 -12.90
CA ILE A 314 0.13 13.93 -11.54
C ILE A 314 0.26 15.41 -11.13
N PRO A 315 0.73 16.35 -11.99
CA PRO A 315 0.71 17.77 -11.66
C PRO A 315 -0.69 18.34 -11.38
N GLU A 316 -1.71 17.90 -12.12
CA GLU A 316 -3.10 18.32 -11.88
C GLU A 316 -3.66 17.75 -10.58
N VAL A 317 -3.31 16.51 -10.22
CA VAL A 317 -3.65 15.92 -8.90
C VAL A 317 -2.95 16.68 -7.77
N LEU A 318 -1.69 17.09 -7.94
CA LEU A 318 -0.97 17.91 -6.95
C LEU A 318 -1.61 19.28 -6.74
N ALA A 319 -2.19 19.86 -7.79
CA ALA A 319 -2.90 21.13 -7.73
C ALA A 319 -4.34 21.03 -7.16
N ASP A 320 -4.87 19.81 -7.01
CA ASP A 320 -6.23 19.56 -6.53
C ASP A 320 -6.33 19.71 -5.01
N SER A 321 -7.22 20.57 -4.53
CA SER A 321 -7.41 20.80 -3.08
C SER A 321 -7.89 19.55 -2.35
N HIS A 322 -8.59 18.62 -3.01
CA HIS A 322 -9.11 17.40 -2.41
C HIS A 322 -8.01 16.54 -1.78
N MET A 323 -6.85 16.44 -2.43
CA MET A 323 -5.71 15.68 -1.91
C MET A 323 -5.22 16.26 -0.58
N TRP A 324 -5.16 17.59 -0.49
CA TRP A 324 -4.67 18.34 0.67
C TRP A 324 -5.70 18.39 1.80
N GLU A 325 -6.95 18.70 1.49
CA GLU A 325 -8.06 18.74 2.44
C GLU A 325 -8.32 17.39 3.12
N ARG A 326 -8.02 16.29 2.41
CA ARG A 326 -8.11 14.93 2.96
C ARG A 326 -6.80 14.43 3.58
N GLU A 327 -5.75 15.25 3.54
CA GLU A 327 -4.42 14.95 4.06
C GLU A 327 -3.85 13.66 3.45
N VAL A 328 -4.13 13.41 2.17
CA VAL A 328 -3.60 12.23 1.46
C VAL A 328 -2.08 12.37 1.28
N MET A 329 -1.62 13.60 1.04
CA MET A 329 -0.21 14.00 1.03
C MET A 329 -0.01 15.14 2.03
N MET A 330 1.21 15.30 2.52
CA MET A 330 1.60 16.38 3.41
C MET A 330 3.05 16.78 3.16
N GLU A 331 3.40 18.02 3.51
CA GLU A 331 4.80 18.45 3.58
C GLU A 331 5.42 18.02 4.90
N ALA A 332 6.63 17.46 4.83
CA ALA A 332 7.47 17.12 5.97
C ALA A 332 8.82 17.85 5.87
N ASP A 333 9.53 17.93 6.99
CA ASP A 333 10.88 18.48 7.00
C ASP A 333 11.89 17.50 6.40
N ALA A 334 12.67 17.95 5.42
CA ALA A 334 13.72 17.16 4.78
C ALA A 334 15.04 17.16 5.58
N HIS A 335 15.05 17.79 6.76
CA HIS A 335 16.15 17.97 7.69
C HIS A 335 17.23 18.95 7.27
N GLU A 336 17.81 18.78 6.08
CA GLU A 336 18.95 19.58 5.62
C GLU A 336 18.70 20.14 4.22
N PRO A 337 18.93 21.44 3.97
CA PRO A 337 19.13 22.49 4.97
C PRO A 337 17.86 22.68 5.84
N PRO A 338 17.99 23.26 7.05
CA PRO A 338 16.84 23.54 7.90
C PRO A 338 15.74 24.32 7.15
N GLY A 339 14.49 23.88 7.30
CA GLY A 339 13.34 24.49 6.64
C GLY A 339 13.04 23.97 5.22
N GLN A 340 13.93 23.16 4.63
CA GLN A 340 13.65 22.48 3.37
C GLN A 340 12.49 21.48 3.56
N LYS A 341 11.46 21.59 2.72
CA LYS A 341 10.30 20.69 2.74
C LYS A 341 10.39 19.61 1.67
N ILE A 342 9.81 18.46 1.98
CA ILE A 342 9.65 17.30 1.10
C ILE A 342 8.21 16.80 1.18
N LEU A 343 7.63 16.44 0.04
CA LEU A 343 6.29 15.88 -0.01
C LEU A 343 6.32 14.40 0.36
N VAL A 344 5.47 13.99 1.29
CA VAL A 344 5.29 12.60 1.71
C VAL A 344 3.80 12.26 1.77
N PRO A 345 3.41 10.97 1.75
CA PRO A 345 2.04 10.59 2.08
C PRO A 345 1.66 11.21 3.42
N GLY A 346 0.43 11.72 3.59
CA GLY A 346 -0.12 12.08 4.89
C GLY A 346 -0.48 10.84 5.70
N PRO A 347 -1.07 10.97 6.92
CA PRO A 347 -1.51 9.83 7.71
C PRO A 347 -2.32 8.83 6.86
N THR A 348 -2.35 7.55 7.26
CA THR A 348 -3.13 6.54 6.55
C THR A 348 -4.54 7.04 6.20
N ILE A 349 -5.05 6.63 5.04
CA ILE A 349 -6.33 7.13 4.51
C ILE A 349 -7.55 6.67 5.34
N ILE A 350 -7.34 5.83 6.35
CA ILE A 350 -8.37 5.35 7.27
C ILE A 350 -8.68 6.44 8.29
N LYS A 351 -9.84 7.09 8.15
CA LYS A 351 -10.28 8.17 9.06
C LYS A 351 -11.17 7.61 10.18
N PHE A 352 -10.57 7.19 11.29
CA PHE A 352 -11.31 6.75 12.47
C PHE A 352 -11.93 7.94 13.22
N SER A 353 -13.20 7.82 13.60
CA SER A 353 -13.95 8.89 14.27
C SER A 353 -13.57 9.10 15.75
N LYS A 354 -12.93 8.12 16.39
CA LYS A 354 -12.57 8.17 17.83
C LYS A 354 -11.07 8.13 18.10
N THR A 355 -10.29 7.53 17.20
CA THR A 355 -8.85 7.33 17.33
C THR A 355 -8.15 7.79 16.05
N PRO A 356 -8.08 9.10 15.78
CA PRO A 356 -7.51 9.63 14.54
C PRO A 356 -6.08 9.12 14.33
N THR A 357 -5.75 8.81 13.08
CA THR A 357 -4.40 8.40 12.68
C THR A 357 -3.48 9.60 12.52
N THR A 358 -2.19 9.42 12.80
CA THR A 358 -1.21 10.51 12.79
C THR A 358 -0.02 10.19 11.90
N ALA A 359 0.67 11.24 11.47
CA ALA A 359 1.95 11.17 10.79
C ALA A 359 3.08 11.57 11.75
N GLY A 360 4.27 10.99 11.58
CA GLY A 360 5.48 11.39 12.31
C GLY A 360 6.62 11.91 11.41
N PRO A 361 7.73 12.38 11.99
CA PRO A 361 8.90 12.90 11.26
C PRO A 361 9.63 11.82 10.47
N ILE A 362 10.39 12.20 9.45
CA ILE A 362 11.17 11.23 8.65
C ILE A 362 12.43 10.85 9.45
N PRO A 363 12.68 9.59 9.80
CA PRO A 363 13.80 9.27 10.69
C PRO A 363 15.17 9.36 10.00
N ARG A 364 16.15 9.98 10.66
CA ARG A 364 17.57 9.84 10.29
C ARG A 364 18.03 8.41 10.56
N TYR A 365 19.09 8.01 9.87
CA TYR A 365 19.68 6.69 10.04
C TYR A 365 20.22 6.53 11.47
N GLY A 366 19.68 5.58 12.23
CA GLY A 366 20.09 5.32 13.61
C GLY A 366 19.65 6.36 14.63
N GLU A 367 18.76 7.28 14.26
CA GLU A 367 18.30 8.39 15.12
C GLU A 367 17.81 7.93 16.49
N HIS A 368 17.23 6.73 16.55
CA HIS A 368 16.56 6.23 17.74
C HIS A 368 17.38 5.17 18.48
N ASN A 369 18.68 5.02 18.18
CA ASN A 369 19.55 4.07 18.86
C ASN A 369 19.55 4.27 20.39
N SER A 370 19.76 5.49 20.87
CA SER A 370 19.79 5.78 22.31
C SER A 370 18.42 5.59 22.96
N GLU A 371 17.34 5.94 22.27
CA GLU A 371 15.97 5.75 22.75
C GLU A 371 15.64 4.26 22.92
N ILE A 372 15.96 3.43 21.92
CA ILE A 372 15.61 2.02 21.91
C ILE A 372 16.60 1.19 22.73
N TYR A 373 17.91 1.33 22.51
CA TYR A 373 18.88 0.51 23.25
C TYR A 373 19.06 1.02 24.69
N GLY A 374 19.11 2.33 24.90
CA GLY A 374 19.22 2.90 26.25
C GLY A 374 17.91 2.90 27.00
N GLY A 375 16.85 3.43 26.38
CA GLY A 375 15.53 3.56 27.03
C GLY A 375 14.78 2.24 27.15
N LEU A 376 14.58 1.52 26.05
CA LEU A 376 13.79 0.28 26.05
C LEU A 376 14.56 -0.92 26.61
N LEU A 377 15.84 -1.10 26.24
CA LEU A 377 16.64 -2.24 26.73
C LEU A 377 17.46 -1.96 27.99
N GLY A 378 17.45 -0.72 28.50
CA GLY A 378 18.17 -0.33 29.71
C GLY A 378 19.69 -0.36 29.57
N MET A 379 20.23 -0.29 28.34
CA MET A 379 21.68 -0.34 28.12
C MET A 379 22.35 0.97 28.51
N SER A 380 23.46 0.88 29.22
CA SER A 380 24.29 2.04 29.57
C SER A 380 25.05 2.58 28.35
N GLU A 381 25.44 3.86 28.40
CA GLU A 381 26.26 4.48 27.35
C GLU A 381 27.56 3.70 27.06
N PRO A 382 28.32 3.19 28.07
CA PRO A 382 29.50 2.37 27.81
C PRO A 382 29.20 1.06 27.08
N GLU A 383 28.07 0.41 27.35
CA GLU A 383 27.68 -0.81 26.64
C GLU A 383 27.35 -0.52 25.17
N MET A 384 26.61 0.55 24.91
CA MET A 384 26.28 0.99 23.55
C MET A 384 27.55 1.42 22.78
N ALA A 385 28.46 2.16 23.43
CA ALA A 385 29.75 2.52 22.83
C ALA A 385 30.56 1.26 22.47
N GLY A 386 30.61 0.26 23.35
CA GLY A 386 31.26 -1.01 23.07
C GLY A 386 30.64 -1.78 21.91
N LEU A 387 29.31 -1.75 21.75
CA LEU A 387 28.63 -2.31 20.57
C LEU A 387 28.96 -1.56 19.28
N ALA A 388 29.08 -0.23 19.35
CA ALA A 388 29.44 0.61 18.21
C ALA A 388 30.88 0.34 17.74
N GLU A 389 31.84 0.26 18.68
CA GLU A 389 33.23 -0.08 18.40
C GLU A 389 33.37 -1.46 17.73
N GLN A 390 32.51 -2.41 18.09
CA GLN A 390 32.47 -3.75 17.50
C GLN A 390 31.69 -3.82 16.17
N GLY A 391 31.13 -2.70 15.70
CA GLY A 391 30.33 -2.65 14.47
C GLY A 391 29.02 -3.43 14.56
N VAL A 392 28.48 -3.60 15.77
CA VAL A 392 27.16 -4.20 16.01
C VAL A 392 26.07 -3.18 15.76
N ILE A 393 26.28 -1.95 16.18
CA ILE A 393 25.44 -0.79 15.89
C ILE A 393 26.30 0.32 15.27
N THR A 394 25.67 1.31 14.66
CA THR A 394 26.30 2.53 14.15
C THR A 394 25.64 3.73 14.82
N CYS A 395 26.40 4.44 15.64
CA CYS A 395 25.96 5.65 16.33
C CYS A 395 26.03 6.90 15.45
#